data_AF-A0A923L1B3-F1
#
_entry.id   AF-A0A923L1B3-F1
#
_cell.length_a   1.000
_cell.length_b   1.000
_cell.length_c   1.000
_cell.angle_alpha   90.00
_cell.angle_beta   90.00
_cell.angle_gamma   90.00
#
_symmetry.space_group_name_H-M   'P 1'
#
loop_
_entity.id
_entity.type
_entity.pdbx_description
1 polymer ?
#
loop_
_entity_poly.entity_id
_entity_poly.type
_entity_poly.pdbx_seq_one_letter_code
_entity_poly.pdbx_strand_id
1 'polypeptide(L)' 'MNEKIIHFLKTVIREKGIKYSVLAERCGISYQRLMRIFHQNAAIRGSELLALCRQLQIEQSQLMALLDEKD' A
#
# COMPACT_ATOMS: atom_id res chain seq x y z
N MET A 1 -11.09 7.65 -0.17
CA MET A 1 -10.41 6.71 0.75
C MET A 1 -9.43 5.76 0.03
N ASN A 2 -9.87 4.92 -0.91
CA ASN A 2 -8.98 3.97 -1.62
C ASN A 2 -7.82 4.68 -2.35
N GLU A 3 -8.09 5.80 -3.02
CA GLU A 3 -7.06 6.58 -3.73
C GLU A 3 -6.04 7.24 -2.79
N LYS A 4 -6.48 7.84 -1.67
CA LYS A 4 -5.59 8.40 -0.63
C LYS A 4 -4.63 7.33 -0.08
N ILE A 5 -5.17 6.16 0.27
CA ILE A 5 -4.37 5.01 0.75
C ILE A 5 -3.38 4.54 -0.32
N ILE A 6 -3.83 4.37 -1.57
CA ILE A 6 -2.97 3.96 -2.69
C ILE A 6 -1.85 5.00 -2.92
N HIS A 7 -2.17 6.29 -2.87
CA HIS A 7 -1.18 7.36 -3.01
C HIS A 7 -0.13 7.31 -1.91
N PHE A 8 -0.56 7.23 -0.64
CA PHE A 8 0.33 7.10 0.51
C PHE A 8 1.26 5.88 0.38
N LEU A 9 0.70 4.70 0.07
CA LEU A 9 1.48 3.49 -0.12
C LEU A 9 2.53 3.64 -1.24
N LYS A 10 2.17 4.26 -2.37
CA LYS A 10 3.10 4.52 -3.48
C LYS A 10 4.23 5.47 -3.07
N THR A 11 3.93 6.48 -2.26
CA THR A 11 4.94 7.39 -1.70
C THR A 11 5.92 6.64 -0.80
N VAL A 12 5.43 5.85 0.15
CA VAL A 12 6.29 5.05 1.04
C VAL A 12 7.14 4.04 0.27
N ILE A 13 6.58 3.36 -0.73
CA ILE A 13 7.31 2.41 -1.59
C ILE A 13 8.45 3.12 -2.34
N ARG A 14 8.17 4.31 -2.89
CA ARG A 14 9.16 5.13 -3.60
C ARG A 14 10.28 5.61 -2.67
N GLU A 15 9.93 6.12 -1.49
CA GLU A 15 10.90 6.61 -0.50
C GLU A 15 11.83 5.51 0.01
N LYS A 16 11.29 4.29 0.20
CA LYS A 16 12.08 3.13 0.59
C LYS A 16 12.85 2.49 -0.58
N GLY A 17 12.65 2.95 -1.82
CA GLY A 17 13.30 2.39 -3.01
C GLY A 17 12.94 0.93 -3.29
N ILE A 18 11.78 0.45 -2.81
CA ILE A 18 11.40 -0.96 -2.92
C ILE A 18 10.76 -1.21 -4.30
N LYS A 19 11.30 -2.18 -5.04
CA LYS A 19 10.70 -2.64 -6.29
C LYS A 19 9.43 -3.44 -6.01
N TYR A 20 8.39 -3.28 -6.84
CA TYR A 20 7.14 -4.03 -6.69
C TYR A 20 7.31 -5.56 -6.77
N SER A 21 8.30 -6.07 -7.51
CA SER A 21 8.62 -7.49 -7.54
C SER A 21 9.09 -8.01 -6.17
N VAL A 22 9.96 -7.24 -5.52
CA VAL A 22 10.45 -7.55 -4.15
C VAL A 22 9.32 -7.41 -3.14
N LEU A 23 8.47 -6.39 -3.28
CA LEU A 23 7.33 -6.21 -2.40
C LEU A 23 6.36 -7.39 -2.50
N ALA A 24 6.04 -7.82 -3.73
CA ALA A 24 5.16 -8.96 -4.01
C ALA A 24 5.61 -10.24 -3.29
N GLU A 25 6.91 -10.55 -3.39
CA GLU A 25 7.51 -11.69 -2.68
C GLU A 25 7.37 -11.57 -1.17
N ARG A 26 7.69 -10.40 -0.60
CA ARG A 26 7.66 -10.17 0.85
C ARG A 26 6.26 -10.18 1.45
N CYS A 27 5.26 -9.66 0.73
CA CYS A 27 3.89 -9.59 1.22
C CYS A 27 3.03 -10.81 0.86
N GLY A 28 3.56 -11.75 0.05
CA GLY A 28 2.80 -12.90 -0.44
C GLY A 28 1.65 -12.50 -1.37
N ILE A 29 1.73 -11.33 -2.02
CA ILE A 29 0.75 -10.84 -2.98
C ILE A 29 1.36 -10.93 -4.37
N SER A 30 0.65 -11.50 -5.34
CA SER A 30 1.19 -11.62 -6.69
C SER A 30 1.52 -10.25 -7.30
N TYR A 31 2.59 -10.19 -8.09
CA TYR A 31 3.00 -8.96 -8.76
C TYR A 31 1.86 -8.34 -9.61
N GLN A 32 1.13 -9.17 -10.36
CA GLN A 32 -0.02 -8.72 -11.14
C GLN A 32 -1.13 -8.09 -10.26
N ARG A 33 -1.34 -8.63 -9.05
CA ARG A 33 -2.30 -8.06 -8.12
C ARG A 33 -1.84 -6.69 -7.60
N LEU A 34 -0.55 -6.52 -7.30
CA LEU A 34 0.00 -5.19 -6.98
C LEU A 34 -0.17 -4.21 -8.14
N MET A 35 0.06 -4.63 -9.39
CA MET A 35 -0.16 -3.76 -10.56
C MET A 35 -1.61 -3.30 -10.67
N ARG A 36 -2.57 -4.20 -10.45
CA ARG A 36 -3.99 -3.85 -10.43
C ARG A 36 -4.32 -2.82 -9.35
N ILE A 37 -3.77 -2.97 -8.15
CA ILE A 37 -4.01 -2.05 -7.03
C ILE A 37 -3.38 -0.67 -7.34
N PHE A 38 -2.09 -0.63 -7.68
CA PHE A 38 -1.34 0.64 -7.74
C PHE A 38 -1.42 1.39 -9.07
N HIS A 39 -1.85 0.72 -10.15
CA HIS A 39 -1.87 1.28 -11.50
C HIS A 39 -3.23 1.17 -12.22
N GLN A 40 -4.18 0.40 -11.70
CA GLN A 40 -5.49 0.19 -12.34
C GLN A 40 -6.67 0.48 -11.39
N ASN A 41 -6.42 1.20 -10.28
CA ASN A 41 -7.43 1.58 -9.29
C ASN A 41 -8.25 0.39 -8.73
N ALA A 42 -7.70 -0.82 -8.71
CA ALA A 42 -8.37 -1.93 -8.08
C ALA A 42 -8.51 -1.71 -6.57
N ALA A 43 -9.67 -2.08 -6.01
CA ALA A 43 -9.88 -2.01 -4.58
C ALA A 43 -8.86 -2.90 -3.83
N ILE A 44 -8.25 -2.33 -2.80
CA ILE A 44 -7.37 -3.06 -1.87
C ILE A 44 -8.21 -3.81 -0.85
N ARG A 45 -7.92 -5.10 -0.64
CA ARG A 45 -8.57 -5.90 0.41
C ARG A 45 -7.90 -5.57 1.76
N GLY A 46 -8.65 -5.70 2.86
CA GLY A 46 -8.11 -5.45 4.20
C GLY A 46 -6.87 -6.29 4.53
N SER A 47 -6.85 -7.57 4.13
CA SER A 47 -5.67 -8.43 4.30
C SER A 47 -4.46 -7.99 3.46
N GLU A 48 -4.69 -7.49 2.25
CA GLU A 48 -3.64 -6.96 1.37
C GLU A 48 -3.05 -5.67 1.97
N LEU A 49 -3.91 -4.78 2.47
CA LEU A 49 -3.49 -3.57 3.17
C LEU A 49 -2.63 -3.92 4.39
N LEU A 50 -3.08 -4.84 5.25
CA LEU A 50 -2.33 -5.26 6.43
C LEU A 50 -0.97 -5.88 6.08
N ALA A 51 -0.92 -6.72 5.03
CA ALA A 51 0.34 -7.31 4.56
C ALA A 51 1.31 -6.23 4.04
N LEU A 52 0.81 -5.28 3.26
CA LEU A 52 1.61 -4.15 2.76
C LEU A 52 2.11 -3.26 3.89
N CYS A 53 1.25 -2.90 4.85
CA CYS A 53 1.64 -2.09 5.99
C CYS A 53 2.72 -2.76 6.84
N ARG A 54 2.61 -4.07 7.09
CA ARG A 54 3.64 -4.83 7.81
C ARG A 54 4.99 -4.80 7.08
N GLN A 55 4.99 -5.06 5.78
CA GLN A 55 6.24 -5.10 5.00
C GLN A 55 6.87 -3.73 4.77
N LEU A 56 6.05 -2.69 4.72
CA LEU A 56 6.50 -1.31 4.59
C LEU A 56 6.81 -0.67 5.96
N GLN A 57 6.61 -1.39 7.07
CA GLN A 57 6.77 -0.87 8.43
C GLN A 57 5.97 0.42 8.64
N ILE A 58 4.73 0.43 8.16
CA ILE A 58 3.78 1.52 8.34
C ILE A 58 3.08 1.31 9.66
N GLU A 59 3.15 2.30 10.54
CA GLU A 59 2.47 2.30 11.82
C GLU A 59 0.97 2.59 11.68
N GLN A 60 0.18 2.10 12.64
CA GLN A 60 -1.26 2.36 12.67
C GLN A 60 -1.57 3.87 12.75
N SER A 61 -0.78 4.63 13.49
CA SER A 61 -0.90 6.09 13.61
C SER A 61 -0.86 6.79 12.26
N GLN A 62 0.04 6.36 11.37
CA GLN A 62 0.18 6.91 10.02
C GLN A 62 -1.05 6.62 9.16
N LEU A 63 -1.66 5.43 9.30
CA LEU A 63 -2.90 5.11 8.60
C LEU A 63 -4.09 5.91 9.13
N MET A 64 -4.19 6.10 10.44
CA MET A 64 -5.28 6.86 11.05
C MET A 64 -5.21 8.34 10.65
N ALA A 65 -4.01 8.91 10.54
CA ALA A 65 -3.83 10.28 10.06
C ALA A 65 -4.44 10.50 8.66
N LEU A 66 -4.41 9.50 7.78
CA LEU A 66 -5.04 9.57 6.45
C LEU A 66 -6.59 9.62 6.50
N LEU A 67 -7.18 9.17 7.61
CA LEU A 67 -8.63 9.22 7.84
C LEU A 67 -9.04 10.54 8.49
N ASP A 68 -8.15 11.14 9.28
CA ASP A 68 -8.37 12.40 9.97
C ASP A 68 -8.12 13.63 9.09
N GLU A 69 -7.40 13.47 7.97
CA GLU A 69 -7.31 14.47 6.89
C GLU A 69 -8.69 14.67 6.23
N LYS A 70 -9.48 15.55 6.84
CA LYS A 70 -10.66 16.15 6.21
C LYS A 70 -10.23 16.88 4.94
N ASP A 71 -10.84 16.48 3.81
CA ASP A 71 -10.89 17.33 2.62
C ASP A 71 -11.60 18.66 2.94
#